data_AF-A0A8J5IV27-F1
#
_entry.id   AF-A0A8J5IV27-F1
#
_cell.length_a   1.000
_cell.length_b   1.000
_cell.length_c   1.000
_cell.angle_alpha   90.00
_cell.angle_beta   90.00
_cell.angle_gamma   90.00
#
_symmetry.space_group_name_H-M   'P 1'
#
loop_
_entity.id
_entity.type
_entity.pdbx_description
1 polymer ?
#
loop_
_entity_poly.entity_id
_entity_poly.type
_entity_poly.pdbx_seq_one_letter_code
_entity_poly.pdbx_strand_id
1 'polypeptide(L)'
;MALRARTRQGQTTPADAQEAAVPFRELALSTMIEKQCTRLYIGDQTDIFLFYTLWETISARGSKTVWIKCGNKDKVRATATWLGDPVGNKYAPFSCIQEHTS
;
A
#
# COMPACT_ATOMS: atom_id res chain seq x y z
N MET A 1 -21.16 19.23 -24.23
CA MET A 1 -20.14 19.63 -23.21
C MET A 1 -20.49 18.94 -21.90
N ALA A 2 -19.71 17.95 -21.46
CA ALA A 2 -19.95 17.27 -20.18
C ALA A 2 -18.92 17.77 -19.17
N LEU A 3 -19.36 18.59 -18.22
CA LEU A 3 -18.57 18.99 -17.07
C LEU A 3 -18.40 17.74 -16.19
N ARG A 4 -17.17 17.24 -16.04
CA ARG A 4 -16.90 16.09 -15.17
C ARG A 4 -17.17 16.50 -13.72
N ALA A 5 -18.29 16.03 -13.16
CA ALA A 5 -18.57 16.15 -11.74
C ALA A 5 -17.50 15.39 -10.93
N ARG A 6 -16.97 15.99 -9.85
CA ARG A 6 -16.01 15.36 -8.94
C ARG A 6 -16.69 14.19 -8.22
N THR A 7 -16.29 12.96 -8.53
CA THR A 7 -16.95 11.73 -8.05
C THR A 7 -16.16 10.93 -7.00
N ARG A 8 -15.23 11.53 -6.26
CA ARG A 8 -14.65 10.87 -5.07
C ARG A 8 -14.43 11.84 -3.90
N GLN A 9 -14.91 11.45 -2.73
CA GLN A 9 -14.70 12.11 -1.43
C GLN A 9 -13.22 12.10 -0.95
N GLY A 10 -12.28 11.57 -1.73
CA GLY A 10 -10.87 11.42 -1.35
C GLY A 10 -9.88 12.18 -2.24
N GLN A 11 -10.35 13.04 -3.14
CA GLN A 11 -9.45 13.83 -3.98
C GLN A 11 -9.14 15.18 -3.31
N THR A 12 -8.39 15.11 -2.21
CA THR A 12 -7.73 16.26 -1.60
C THR A 12 -6.71 16.81 -2.58
N THR A 13 -6.70 18.12 -2.83
CA THR A 13 -5.66 18.68 -3.71
C THR A 13 -4.30 18.56 -3.02
N PRO A 14 -3.18 18.45 -3.77
CA PRO A 14 -1.85 18.38 -3.16
C PRO A 14 -1.56 19.56 -2.21
N ALA A 15 -2.13 20.74 -2.49
CA ALA A 15 -2.01 21.93 -1.65
C ALA A 15 -2.76 21.74 -0.32
N ASP A 16 -4.03 21.33 -0.35
CA ASP A 16 -4.83 21.10 0.86
C ASP A 16 -4.23 19.99 1.74
N ALA A 17 -3.66 18.95 1.11
CA ALA A 17 -2.99 17.86 1.83
C ALA A 17 -1.70 18.36 2.52
N GLN A 18 -0.94 19.23 1.87
CA GLN A 18 0.26 19.82 2.44
C GLN A 18 -0.09 20.75 3.61
N GLU A 19 -1.15 21.55 3.47
CA GLU A 19 -1.65 22.42 4.54
C GLU A 19 -2.09 21.61 5.76
N ALA A 20 -2.81 20.50 5.57
CA ALA A 20 -3.21 19.60 6.65
C ALA A 20 -2.03 18.82 7.27
N ALA A 21 -0.94 18.60 6.53
CA ALA A 21 0.24 17.89 7.02
C ALA A 21 1.06 18.71 8.03
N VAL A 22 1.05 20.04 7.93
CA VAL A 22 1.78 20.94 8.85
C VAL A 22 1.32 20.80 10.31
N PRO A 23 0.03 20.98 10.65
CA PRO A 23 -0.43 20.88 12.04
C PRO A 23 -0.27 19.46 12.60
N PHE A 24 -0.46 18.43 11.76
CA PHE A 24 -0.23 17.05 12.16
C PHE A 24 1.24 16.81 12.52
N ARG A 25 2.18 17.33 11.72
CA ARG A 25 3.62 17.20 11.98
C ARG A 25 4.02 17.88 13.29
N GLU A 26 3.51 19.09 13.55
CA GLU A 26 3.79 19.81 14.79
C GLU A 26 3.28 19.05 16.01
N LEU A 27 2.06 18.50 15.95
CA LEU A 27 1.49 17.67 17.01
C LEU A 27 2.31 16.40 17.25
N ALA A 28 2.75 15.73 16.18
CA ALA A 28 3.56 14.52 16.29
C ALA A 28 4.92 14.80 16.95
N LEU A 29 5.58 15.91 16.58
CA LEU A 29 6.87 16.31 17.14
C LEU A 29 6.75 16.76 18.60
N SER A 30 5.71 17.52 18.97
CA SER A 30 5.48 17.93 20.36
C SER A 30 5.21 16.73 21.26
N THR A 31 4.37 15.79 20.80
CA THR A 31 4.10 14.52 21.49
C THR A 31 5.38 13.69 21.64
N MET A 32 6.26 13.67 20.64
CA MET A 32 7.53 12.96 20.69
C MET A 32 8.45 13.50 21.80
N ILE A 33 8.51 14.82 21.94
CA ILE A 33 9.27 15.49 23.01
C ILE A 33 8.65 15.19 24.38
N GLU A 34 7.33 15.33 24.51
CA GLU A 34 6.59 15.10 25.77
C GLU A 34 6.76 13.66 26.27
N LYS A 35 6.65 12.68 25.37
CA LYS A 35 6.74 11.25 25.70
C LYS A 35 8.17 10.71 25.70
N GLN A 36 9.17 11.57 25.48
CA GLN A 36 10.58 11.19 25.33
C GLN A 36 10.79 10.06 24.29
N CYS A 37 9.98 10.05 23.24
CA CYS A 37 10.10 9.09 22.17
C CYS A 37 11.35 9.40 21.35
N THR A 38 12.31 8.48 21.33
CA THR A 38 13.57 8.69 20.57
C THR A 38 13.38 8.50 19.06
N ARG A 39 12.37 7.71 18.65
CA ARG A 39 12.12 7.37 17.26
C ARG A 39 10.63 7.33 16.98
N LEU A 40 10.24 7.90 15.85
CA LEU A 40 8.90 7.84 15.31
C LEU A 40 8.97 7.16 13.94
N TYR A 41 8.06 6.22 13.70
CA TYR A 41 7.94 5.53 12.43
C TYR A 41 6.53 5.74 11.89
N ILE A 42 6.44 6.14 10.63
CA ILE A 42 5.19 6.24 9.87
C ILE A 42 5.05 4.94 9.10
N GLY A 43 3.96 4.22 9.35
CA GLY A 43 3.59 2.99 8.64
C GLY A 43 2.36 3.23 7.78
N ASP A 44 2.38 2.76 6.54
CA ASP A 44 1.19 2.69 5.68
C ASP A 44 1.06 1.30 5.07
N GLN A 45 -0.19 0.86 4.87
CA GLN A 45 -0.51 -0.44 4.28
C GLN A 45 -1.27 -0.22 2.97
N THR A 46 -0.72 -0.70 1.86
CA THR A 46 -1.33 -0.58 0.54
C THR A 46 -1.60 -1.95 -0.08
N ASP A 47 -2.80 -2.11 -0.61
CA ASP A 47 -3.17 -3.31 -1.37
C ASP A 47 -2.63 -3.22 -2.80
N ILE A 48 -1.80 -4.20 -3.15
CA ILE A 48 -1.23 -4.40 -4.47
C ILE A 48 -2.02 -5.51 -5.16
N PHE A 49 -2.60 -5.18 -6.30
CA PHE A 49 -3.26 -6.16 -7.16
C PHE A 49 -2.28 -6.75 -8.16
N LEU A 50 -2.09 -8.07 -8.09
CA LEU A 50 -1.34 -8.81 -9.11
C LEU A 50 -2.29 -9.17 -10.25
N PHE A 51 -2.05 -8.58 -11.42
CA PHE A 51 -2.85 -8.84 -12.62
C PHE A 51 -2.51 -10.17 -13.30
N TYR A 52 -1.35 -10.74 -12.99
CA TYR A 52 -0.88 -12.02 -13.49
C TYR A 52 -0.35 -12.83 -12.33
N THR A 53 -0.76 -14.10 -12.27
CA THR A 53 -0.26 -15.05 -11.28
C THR A 53 0.37 -16.24 -12.02
N LEU A 54 1.46 -16.75 -11.45
CA LEU A 54 2.10 -17.97 -11.91
C LEU A 54 1.29 -19.15 -11.40
N TRP A 55 0.78 -19.97 -12.32
CA TRP A 55 0.14 -21.23 -11.96
C TRP A 55 1.00 -22.39 -12.44
N GLU A 56 1.36 -23.27 -11.51
CA GLU A 56 2.01 -24.54 -11.84
C GLU A 56 0.96 -25.63 -11.95
N THR A 57 0.81 -26.19 -13.14
CA THR A 57 0.02 -27.42 -13.31
C THR A 57 0.97 -28.59 -13.27
N ILE A 58 0.88 -29.41 -12.21
CA ILE A 58 1.59 -30.69 -12.13
C ILE A 58 0.78 -31.72 -12.92
N SER A 59 1.36 -32.23 -14.01
CA SER A 59 0.78 -33.31 -14.80
C SER A 59 1.64 -34.57 -14.68
N ALA A 60 1.09 -35.73 -15.05
CA ALA A 60 1.85 -36.99 -15.10
C ALA A 60 3.07 -36.97 -16.04
N ARG A 61 3.18 -35.98 -16.94
CA ARG A 61 4.33 -35.75 -17.84
C ARG A 61 5.32 -34.70 -17.33
N GLY A 62 5.11 -34.12 -16.14
CA GLY A 62 5.96 -33.08 -15.55
C GLY A 62 5.19 -31.80 -15.19
N SER A 63 5.89 -30.87 -14.55
CA SER A 63 5.38 -29.53 -14.21
C SER A 63 5.52 -28.58 -15.39
N LYS A 64 4.48 -27.78 -15.64
CA LYS A 64 4.53 -26.67 -16.59
C LYS A 64 3.99 -25.42 -15.91
N THR A 65 4.78 -24.36 -15.92
CA THR A 65 4.38 -23.05 -15.41
C THR A 65 3.72 -22.25 -16.53
N VAL A 66 2.51 -21.76 -16.29
CA VAL A 66 1.76 -20.92 -17.23
C VAL A 66 1.34 -19.64 -16.54
N TRP A 67 1.46 -18.51 -17.25
CA TRP A 67 1.00 -17.21 -16.78
C TRP A 67 -0.51 -17.08 -17.01
N ILE A 68 -1.28 -16.93 -15.94
CA ILE A 68 -2.73 -16.74 -16.01
C ILE A 68 -3.05 -15.29 -15.70
N LYS A 69 -3.80 -14.65 -16.60
CA LYS A 69 -4.36 -13.31 -16.37
C LYS A 69 -5.47 -13.42 -15.33
N CYS A 70 -5.33 -12.73 -14.21
CA CYS A 70 -6.30 -12.77 -13.13
C CYS A 70 -7.57 -11.98 -13.47
N GLY A 71 -8.73 -12.65 -13.47
CA GLY A 71 -10.04 -12.01 -13.48
C GLY A 71 -10.41 -11.45 -12.10
N ASN A 72 -11.54 -10.75 -11.97
CA ASN A 72 -11.92 -10.11 -10.69
C ASN A 72 -11.97 -11.06 -9.47
N LYS A 73 -12.26 -12.35 -9.67
CA LYS A 73 -12.28 -13.37 -8.60
C LYS A 73 -10.89 -13.96 -8.28
N ASP A 74 -9.96 -13.93 -9.24
CA ASP A 74 -8.67 -14.62 -9.15
C ASP A 74 -7.50 -13.65 -8.94
N LYS A 75 -7.80 -12.38 -8.64
CA LYS A 75 -6.78 -11.39 -8.31
C LYS A 75 -6.15 -11.76 -6.98
N VAL A 76 -4.92 -12.26 -7.04
CA VAL A 76 -4.06 -12.35 -5.87
C VAL A 76 -3.83 -10.94 -5.35
N ARG A 77 -4.14 -10.75 -4.07
CA ARG A 77 -3.87 -9.51 -3.35
C ARG A 77 -2.59 -9.72 -2.56
N ALA A 78 -1.62 -8.88 -2.84
CA ALA A 78 -0.48 -8.71 -1.96
C ALA A 78 -0.70 -7.42 -1.18
N THR A 79 -0.33 -7.41 0.08
CA THR A 79 -0.40 -6.22 0.89
C THR A 79 1.04 -5.80 1.18
N ALA A 80 1.40 -4.59 0.75
CA ALA A 80 2.70 -4.01 1.05
C ALA A 80 2.56 -3.04 2.21
N THR A 81 3.42 -3.19 3.21
CA THR A 81 3.54 -2.21 4.28
C THR A 81 4.83 -1.45 4.09
N TRP A 82 4.73 -0.12 4.02
CA TRP A 82 5.88 0.76 3.97
C TRP A 82 6.11 1.40 5.34
N LEU A 83 7.38 1.58 5.69
CA LEU A 83 7.81 2.22 6.92
C LEU A 83 8.78 3.36 6.58
N GLY A 84 8.54 4.54 7.13
CA GLY A 84 9.41 5.71 6.96
C GLY A 84 9.63 6.43 8.28
N ASP A 85 10.71 7.21 8.37
CA ASP A 85 10.92 8.13 9.49
C ASP A 85 10.66 9.60 9.09
N PRO A 86 10.46 10.50 10.07
CA PRO A 86 10.25 11.93 9.81
C PRO A 86 11.44 12.66 9.19
N VAL A 87 12.63 12.04 9.19
CA VAL A 87 13.86 12.59 8.59
C VAL A 87 13.92 12.28 7.09
N GLY A 88 13.03 11.39 6.61
CA GLY A 88 12.88 11.03 5.21
C GLY A 88 13.54 9.70 4.83
N ASN A 89 14.07 8.95 5.80
CA ASN A 89 14.56 7.60 5.53
C ASN A 89 13.39 6.67 5.26
N LYS A 90 13.50 5.92 4.17
CA LYS A 90 12.54 4.90 3.76
C LYS A 90 13.13 3.54 4.08
N TYR A 91 12.43 2.75 4.88
CA TYR A 91 12.82 1.37 5.14
C TYR A 91 12.25 0.47 4.05
N ALA A 92 12.95 -0.63 3.75
CA ALA A 92 12.51 -1.58 2.75
C ALA A 92 11.10 -2.08 3.12
N PRO A 93 10.12 -1.99 2.21
CA PRO A 93 8.78 -2.50 2.47
C PRO A 93 8.83 -4.01 2.60
N PHE A 94 7.97 -4.56 3.46
CA PHE A 94 7.67 -5.98 3.45
C PHE A 94 6.32 -6.19 2.77
N SER A 95 6.24 -7.22 1.93
CA SER A 95 5.03 -7.60 1.21
C SER A 95 4.55 -8.96 1.69
N CYS A 96 3.30 -9.03 2.12
CA CYS A 96 2.63 -10.29 2.45
C CYS A 96 1.69 -10.66 1.29
N ILE A 97 1.84 -11.87 0.75
CA ILE A 97 0.86 -12.41 -0.19
C ILE A 97 -0.19 -13.13 0.64
N GLN A 98 -1.46 -12.71 0.49
CA GLN A 98 -2.54 -13.41 1.16
C GLN A 98 -3.06 -14.50 0.23
N GLU A 99 -2.71 -15.75 0.54
CA GLU A 99 -3.29 -16.90 -0.14
C GLU A 99 -4.73 -17.12 0.35
N HIS A 100 -5.68 -17.12 -0.58
CA HIS A 100 -7.05 -17.53 -0.30
C HIS A 100 -7.09 -19.07 -0.40
N THR A 101 -6.89 -19.79 0.71
CA THR A 101 -7.29 -21.19 0.78
C THR A 101 -8.82 -21.25 0.72
N SER A 102 -9.34 -21.82 -0.38
CA SER A 102 -10.76 -22.16 -0.56
C SER A 102 -11.09 -23.49 0.11
#